data_AF-A0A8H2XL66-F1
#
_entry.id   AF-A0A8H2XL66-F1
#
_cell.length_a   1.000
_cell.length_b   1.000
_cell.length_c   1.000
_cell.angle_alpha   90.00
_cell.angle_beta   90.00
_cell.angle_gamma   90.00
#
_symmetry.space_group_name_H-M   'P 1'
#
loop_
_entity.id
_entity.type
_entity.pdbx_description
1 polymer ?
#
loop_
_entity_poly.entity_id
_entity_poly.type
_entity_poly.pdbx_seq_one_letter_code
_entity_poly.pdbx_strand_id
1 'polypeptide(L)'
;MSTPAPTREERKRCWESRDAYFGCLDKNNVIQPGKEGGACSGENKSYVRLCPAAWVDYFNKQRVLAERQRATLEAAEKQNAARWAKK
;
A
#
# COMPACT_ATOMS: atom_id res chain seq x y z
N MET A 1 -8.06 -24.84 -11.58
CA MET A 1 -6.92 -24.49 -12.47
C MET A 1 -5.84 -23.86 -11.61
N SER A 2 -4.69 -24.50 -11.43
CA SER A 2 -3.60 -23.98 -10.62
C SER A 2 -2.83 -22.94 -11.45
N THR A 3 -2.90 -21.65 -11.08
CA THR A 3 -2.04 -20.64 -11.70
C THR A 3 -0.59 -20.94 -11.29
N PRO A 4 0.33 -21.17 -12.24
CA PRO A 4 1.73 -21.42 -11.91
C PRO A 4 2.32 -20.24 -11.15
N ALA A 5 3.27 -20.52 -10.26
CA ALA A 5 3.96 -19.47 -9.53
C ALA A 5 4.66 -18.53 -10.52
N PRO A 6 4.55 -17.19 -10.34
CA PRO A 6 5.17 -16.24 -11.26
C PRO A 6 6.69 -16.41 -11.27
N THR A 7 7.31 -16.30 -12.44
CA THR A 7 8.76 -16.32 -12.64
C THR A 7 9.43 -15.14 -11.94
N ARG A 8 10.77 -15.17 -11.83
CA ARG A 8 11.53 -14.08 -11.21
C ARG A 8 11.30 -12.74 -11.92
N GLU A 9 11.23 -12.75 -13.24
CA GLU A 9 11.00 -11.55 -14.05
C GLU A 9 9.58 -11.01 -13.90
N GLU A 10 8.57 -11.89 -13.87
CA GLU A 10 7.18 -11.48 -13.61
C GLU A 10 7.01 -10.88 -12.22
N ARG A 11 7.68 -11.47 -11.20
CA ARG A 11 7.70 -10.88 -9.85
C ARG A 11 8.33 -9.48 -9.86
N LYS A 12 9.45 -9.30 -10.56
CA LYS A 12 10.11 -7.99 -10.68
C LYS A 12 9.16 -6.96 -11.27
N ARG A 13 8.53 -7.27 -12.41
CA ARG A 13 7.56 -6.38 -13.09
C ARG A 13 6.37 -6.06 -12.20
N CYS A 14 5.85 -7.04 -11.47
CA CYS A 14 4.78 -6.82 -10.50
C CYS A 14 5.20 -5.81 -9.42
N TRP A 15 6.38 -5.97 -8.80
CA TRP A 15 6.86 -5.07 -7.76
C TRP A 15 7.09 -3.66 -8.31
N GLU A 16 7.69 -3.52 -9.50
CA GLU A 16 7.85 -2.22 -10.16
C GLU A 16 6.50 -1.53 -10.41
N SER A 17 5.49 -2.28 -10.87
CA SER A 17 4.14 -1.75 -11.08
C SER A 17 3.42 -1.38 -9.78
N ARG A 18 3.64 -2.15 -8.71
CA ARG A 18 3.12 -1.86 -7.36
C ARG A 18 3.69 -0.55 -6.85
N ASP A 19 5.00 -0.38 -6.92
CA ASP A 19 5.68 0.79 -6.40
C ASP A 19 5.31 2.05 -7.20
N ALA A 20 5.09 1.94 -8.51
CA ALA A 20 4.55 3.02 -9.33
C ALA A 20 3.12 3.41 -8.89
N TYR A 21 2.24 2.43 -8.71
CA TYR A 21 0.87 2.68 -8.26
C TYR A 21 0.82 3.30 -6.86
N PHE A 22 1.54 2.72 -5.90
CA PHE A 22 1.61 3.22 -4.53
C PHE A 22 2.26 4.60 -4.46
N GLY A 23 3.31 4.85 -5.25
CA GLY A 23 3.90 6.18 -5.37
C GLY A 23 2.91 7.23 -5.91
N CYS A 24 2.01 6.86 -6.83
CA CYS A 24 0.93 7.74 -7.25
C CYS A 24 -0.08 7.99 -6.12
N LEU A 25 -0.47 6.96 -5.37
CA LEU A 25 -1.37 7.09 -4.23
C LEU A 25 -0.79 8.03 -3.16
N ASP A 26 0.49 7.89 -2.82
CA ASP A 26 1.19 8.76 -1.88
C ASP A 26 1.21 10.22 -2.34
N LYS A 27 1.49 10.48 -3.62
CA LYS A 27 1.46 11.83 -4.19
C LYS A 27 0.07 12.48 -4.11
N ASN A 28 -0.98 11.67 -4.19
CA ASN A 28 -2.38 12.13 -4.12
C ASN A 28 -2.95 12.06 -2.69
N ASN A 29 -2.13 11.76 -1.68
CA ASN A 29 -2.56 11.59 -0.28
C ASN A 29 -3.70 10.56 -0.13
N VAL A 30 -3.68 9.51 -0.96
CA VAL A 30 -4.66 8.42 -0.92
C VAL A 30 -4.06 7.25 -0.14
N ILE A 31 -4.65 6.98 1.02
CA ILE A 31 -4.23 5.85 1.87
C ILE A 31 -4.79 4.52 1.37
N GLN A 32 -6.07 4.52 1.02
CA GLN A 32 -6.78 3.31 0.60
C GLN A 32 -6.73 3.13 -0.93
N PRO A 33 -6.09 2.07 -1.45
CA PRO A 33 -6.13 1.74 -2.86
C PRO A 33 -7.58 1.60 -3.36
N GLY A 34 -7.89 2.20 -4.51
CA GLY A 34 -9.24 2.21 -5.09
C GLY A 34 -10.13 3.36 -4.62
N LYS A 35 -9.68 4.19 -3.67
CA LYS A 35 -10.37 5.44 -3.27
C LYS A 35 -9.78 6.70 -3.90
N GLU A 36 -8.89 6.55 -4.88
CA GLU A 36 -8.17 7.65 -5.55
C GLU A 36 -9.01 8.49 -6.54
N GLY A 37 -10.31 8.24 -6.69
CA GLY A 37 -11.19 9.03 -7.56
C GLY A 37 -10.81 9.05 -9.04
N GLY A 38 -9.92 8.14 -9.47
CA GLY A 38 -9.45 8.05 -10.85
C GLY A 38 -8.03 8.56 -11.10
N ALA A 39 -7.42 9.27 -10.14
CA ALA A 39 -6.11 9.91 -10.31
C ALA A 39 -4.97 8.95 -10.71
N CYS A 40 -4.99 7.71 -10.20
CA CYS A 40 -3.96 6.69 -10.44
C CYS A 40 -4.45 5.52 -11.30
N SER A 41 -5.48 5.73 -12.11
CA SER A 41 -6.12 4.65 -12.89
C SER A 41 -5.18 3.94 -13.87
N GLY A 42 -4.20 4.64 -14.44
CA GLY A 42 -3.23 4.07 -15.39
C GLY A 42 -2.31 3.06 -14.71
N GLU A 43 -1.70 3.49 -13.61
CA GLU A 43 -0.83 2.67 -12.77
C GLU A 43 -1.61 1.53 -12.10
N ASN A 44 -2.84 1.79 -11.63
CA ASN A 44 -3.71 0.74 -11.07
C ASN A 44 -3.98 -0.37 -12.10
N LYS A 45 -4.34 -0.01 -13.34
CA LYS A 45 -4.55 -0.99 -14.43
C LYS A 45 -3.30 -1.83 -14.69
N SER A 46 -2.12 -1.21 -14.70
CA SER A 46 -0.86 -1.91 -14.90
C SER A 46 -0.56 -2.84 -13.72
N TYR A 47 -0.79 -2.36 -12.51
CA TYR A 47 -0.58 -3.11 -11.26
C TYR A 47 -1.46 -4.36 -11.18
N VAL A 48 -2.77 -4.23 -11.38
CA VAL A 48 -3.69 -5.40 -11.34
C VAL A 48 -3.48 -6.37 -12.49
N ARG A 49 -2.89 -5.91 -13.60
CA ARG A 49 -2.58 -6.75 -14.77
C ARG A 49 -1.27 -7.51 -14.60
N LEU A 50 -0.24 -6.86 -14.03
CA LEU A 50 1.11 -7.42 -13.92
C LEU A 50 1.30 -8.25 -12.65
N CYS A 51 0.52 -7.99 -11.61
CA CYS A 51 0.58 -8.73 -10.36
C CYS A 51 -0.48 -9.83 -10.28
N PRO A 52 -0.15 -10.98 -9.64
CA PRO A 52 -1.16 -11.95 -9.24
C PRO A 52 -2.22 -11.33 -8.34
N ALA A 53 -3.49 -11.68 -8.54
CA ALA A 53 -4.61 -11.13 -7.77
C ALA A 53 -4.44 -11.30 -6.24
N ALA A 54 -3.91 -12.45 -5.81
CA ALA A 54 -3.63 -12.72 -4.39
C ALA A 54 -2.57 -11.76 -3.81
N TRP A 55 -1.59 -11.36 -4.63
CA TRP A 55 -0.56 -10.41 -4.21
C TRP A 55 -1.14 -9.00 -4.14
N VAL A 56 -1.96 -8.62 -5.12
CA VAL A 56 -2.66 -7.33 -5.13
C VAL A 56 -3.50 -7.15 -3.85
N ASP A 57 -4.32 -8.15 -3.52
CA ASP A 57 -5.13 -8.14 -2.30
C ASP A 57 -4.26 -8.01 -1.04
N TYR A 58 -3.21 -8.82 -0.94
CA TYR A 58 -2.29 -8.78 0.19
C TYR A 58 -1.61 -7.41 0.35
N PHE A 59 -1.04 -6.86 -0.73
CA PHE A 59 -0.34 -5.57 -0.69
C PHE A 59 -1.30 -4.42 -0.36
N ASN A 60 -2.52 -4.43 -0.90
CA ASN A 60 -3.51 -3.40 -0.60
C ASN A 60 -3.91 -3.42 0.87
N LYS A 61 -4.11 -4.62 1.45
CA LYS A 61 -4.36 -4.79 2.89
C LYS A 61 -3.17 -4.32 3.73
N GLN A 62 -1.95 -4.71 3.34
CA GLN A 62 -0.73 -4.31 4.05
C GLN A 62 -0.57 -2.80 4.09
N ARG A 63 -0.82 -2.08 2.98
CA ARG A 63 -0.74 -0.61 2.96
C ARG A 63 -1.68 0.03 3.98
N VAL A 64 -2.95 -0.38 3.99
CA VAL A 64 -3.95 0.17 4.94
C VAL A 64 -3.58 -0.17 6.39
N LEU A 65 -3.09 -1.38 6.64
CA LEU A 65 -2.66 -1.79 7.99
C LEU A 65 -1.43 -1.02 8.46
N ALA A 66 -0.44 -0.81 7.59
CA ALA A 66 0.77 -0.05 7.91
C ALA A 66 0.42 1.38 8.31
N GLU A 67 -0.48 2.03 7.58
CA GLU A 67 -0.93 3.39 7.90
C GLU A 67 -1.70 3.45 9.22
N ARG A 68 -2.56 2.47 9.50
CA ARG A 68 -3.24 2.37 10.81
C ARG A 68 -2.26 2.16 11.96
N GLN A 69 -1.26 1.30 11.77
CA GLN A 69 -0.22 1.04 12.77
C GLN A 69 0.58 2.31 13.04
N ARG A 70 1.02 3.00 11.99
CA ARG A 70 1.72 4.28 12.08
C ARG A 70 0.92 5.31 12.89
N ALA A 71 -0.35 5.53 12.55
CA ALA A 71 -1.20 6.46 13.29
C ALA A 71 -1.37 6.09 14.77
N THR A 72 -1.41 4.79 15.07
CA THR A 72 -1.50 4.29 16.46
C THR A 72 -0.21 4.56 17.24
N LEU A 73 0.95 4.31 16.63
CA LEU A 73 2.25 4.58 17.24
C LEU A 73 2.44 6.08 17.50
N GLU A 74 2.15 6.93 16.51
CA GLU A 74 2.23 8.38 16.66
C GLU A 74 1.30 8.90 17.78
N ALA A 75 0.10 8.33 17.92
CA ALA A 75 -0.81 8.67 19.01
C ALA A 75 -0.26 8.24 20.38
N ALA A 76 0.32 7.05 20.48
CA ALA A 76 0.92 6.54 21.71
C ALA A 76 2.12 7.38 22.15
N GLU A 77 3.00 7.79 21.22
CA GLU A 77 4.14 8.67 21.50
C GLU A 77 3.68 10.04 22.00
N LYS A 78 2.66 10.64 21.36
CA LYS A 78 2.07 11.91 21.81
C LYS A 78 1.47 11.81 23.21
N GLN A 79 0.77 10.71 23.53
CA GLN A 79 0.24 10.47 24.87
C GLN A 79 1.36 10.31 25.91
N ASN A 80 2.43 9.59 25.56
CA ASN A 80 3.57 9.41 26.46
C ASN A 80 4.28 10.73 26.73
N ALA A 81 4.54 11.53 25.69
CA ALA A 81 5.12 12.86 25.81
C ALA A 81 4.24 13.80 26.65
N ALA A 82 2.92 13.81 26.42
CA ALA A 82 1.98 14.61 27.21
C ALA A 82 1.90 14.16 28.68
N ARG A 83 2.03 12.85 28.95
CA ARG A 83 2.11 12.32 30.31
C ARG A 83 3.41 12.72 31.00
N TRP A 84 4.54 12.69 30.28
CA TRP A 84 5.83 13.14 30.81
C TRP A 84 5.85 14.64 31.11
N ALA A 85 5.29 15.47 30.23
CA ALA A 85 5.22 16.93 30.41
C ALA A 85 4.36 17.38 31.61
N LYS A 86 3.52 16.51 32.16
CA LYS A 86 2.70 16.76 33.35
C LYS A 86 3.35 16.30 34.66
N LYS A 87 4.52 15.66 34.59
CA LYS A 87 5.29 15.19 35.74
C LYS A 87 6.37 16.21 36.09
#